data_AF-A0A964LC79-F1
#
_entry.id   AF-A0A964LC79-F1
#
_cell.length_a   1.000
_cell.length_b   1.000
_cell.length_c   1.000
_cell.angle_alpha   90.00
_cell.angle_beta   90.00
_cell.angle_gamma   90.00
#
_symmetry.space_group_name_H-M   'P 1'
#
loop_
_entity.id
_entity.type
_entity.pdbx_description
1 polymer ?
#
loop_
_entity_poly.entity_id
_entity_poly.type
_entity_poly.pdbx_seq_one_letter_code
_entity_poly.pdbx_strand_id
1 'polypeptide(L)' 'MIPLEYLHTGQWADVADVAGEPGWITRLAEMGVRIGSRLRVLQGGSPCLLQIGDCRLSLRGDFTAQILVRPVIAE' A
#
# COMPACT_ATOMS: atom_id res chain seq x y z
N MET A 1 -12.20 -3.59 -5.18
CA MET A 1 -10.82 -3.16 -4.90
C MET A 1 -10.62 -1.79 -5.53
N ILE A 2 -9.82 -0.95 -4.92
CA ILE A 2 -9.53 0.41 -5.39
C ILE A 2 -8.02 0.64 -5.38
N PRO A 3 -7.48 1.54 -6.22
CA PRO A 3 -6.12 2.04 -6.06
C PRO A 3 -5.83 2.53 -4.64
N LEU A 4 -4.66 2.20 -4.11
CA LEU A 4 -4.20 2.62 -2.78
C LEU A 4 -4.31 4.14 -2.57
N GLU A 5 -4.07 4.93 -3.62
CA GLU A 5 -4.13 6.40 -3.61
C GLU A 5 -5.52 6.97 -3.26
N TYR A 6 -6.58 6.17 -3.38
CA TYR A 6 -7.92 6.56 -2.95
C TYR A 6 -8.19 6.34 -1.46
N LEU A 7 -7.26 5.76 -0.72
CA LEU A 7 -7.35 5.70 0.74
C LEU A 7 -6.95 7.04 1.37
N HIS A 8 -7.66 7.40 2.42
CA HIS A 8 -7.40 8.54 3.27
C HIS A 8 -6.59 8.16 4.52
N THR A 9 -5.91 9.15 5.08
CA THR A 9 -5.20 9.02 6.36
C THR A 9 -6.08 8.38 7.44
N GLY A 10 -5.53 7.39 8.14
CA GLY A 10 -6.21 6.64 9.19
C GLY A 10 -6.91 5.37 8.70
N GLN A 11 -7.19 5.25 7.40
CA GLN A 11 -7.88 4.08 6.85
C GLN A 11 -6.98 2.84 6.80
N TRP A 12 -7.61 1.69 6.98
CA TRP A 12 -7.02 0.37 6.85
C TRP A 12 -7.45 -0.30 5.56
N ALA A 13 -6.60 -1.13 4.99
CA ALA A 13 -6.95 -1.93 3.83
C ALA A 13 -6.10 -3.20 3.73
N ASP A 14 -6.63 -4.21 3.06
CA ASP A 14 -5.89 -5.42 2.69
C ASP A 14 -5.42 -5.32 1.23
N VAL A 15 -4.14 -5.61 0.99
CA VAL A 15 -3.57 -5.60 -0.36
C VAL A 15 -4.23 -6.69 -1.20
N ALA A 16 -4.84 -6.29 -2.31
CA ALA A 16 -5.54 -7.18 -3.22
C ALA A 16 -4.69 -7.57 -4.42
N ASP A 17 -3.86 -6.65 -4.92
CA ASP A 17 -2.96 -6.87 -6.04
C ASP A 17 -1.77 -5.90 -6.03
N VAL A 18 -0.66 -6.31 -6.62
CA VAL A 18 0.54 -5.49 -6.83
C VAL A 18 1.07 -5.77 -8.24
N ALA A 19 0.90 -4.80 -9.14
CA ALA A 19 1.38 -4.86 -10.51
C ALA A 19 2.52 -3.84 -10.73
N GLY A 20 3.40 -4.08 -11.70
CA GLY A 20 4.54 -3.21 -11.97
C GLY A 20 5.76 -3.94 -12.51
N GLU A 21 6.89 -3.24 -12.56
CA GLU A 21 8.18 -3.85 -12.89
C GLU A 21 8.56 -4.96 -11.87
N PRO A 22 9.05 -6.13 -12.29
CA PRO A 22 9.32 -7.26 -11.39
C PRO A 22 10.25 -6.93 -10.21
N GLY A 23 11.26 -6.09 -10.43
CA GLY A 23 12.15 -5.62 -9.37
C GLY A 23 11.42 -4.80 -8.31
N TRP A 24 10.43 -3.99 -8.72
CA TRP A 24 9.60 -3.22 -7.82
C TRP A 24 8.62 -4.08 -7.03
N ILE A 25 7.96 -5.04 -7.70
CA ILE A 25 7.08 -6.02 -7.03
C ILE A 25 7.87 -6.78 -5.96
N THR A 26 9.07 -7.26 -6.32
CA THR A 26 9.96 -7.99 -5.39
C THR A 26 10.33 -7.11 -4.20
N ARG A 27 10.77 -5.87 -4.44
CA ARG A 27 11.17 -4.94 -3.38
C ARG A 27 10.01 -4.59 -2.44
N LEU A 28 8.81 -4.38 -2.99
CA LEU A 28 7.59 -4.15 -2.22
C LEU A 28 7.25 -5.36 -1.34
N ALA A 29 7.34 -6.57 -1.88
CA ALA A 29 7.09 -7.81 -1.14
C ALA A 29 8.10 -8.02 0.01
N GLU A 30 9.38 -7.71 -0.19
CA GLU A 30 10.42 -7.72 0.87
C GLU A 30 10.09 -6.75 2.02
N MET A 31 9.44 -5.62 1.70
CA MET A 31 8.98 -4.63 2.69
C MET A 31 7.58 -4.95 3.24
N GLY A 32 7.00 -6.11 2.88
CA GLY A 32 5.71 -6.58 3.37
C GLY A 32 4.50 -6.19 2.53
N VAL A 33 4.67 -5.39 1.46
CA VAL A 33 3.60 -5.04 0.52
C VAL A 33 3.41 -6.18 -0.48
N ARG A 34 2.51 -7.11 -0.15
CA ARG A 34 2.14 -8.27 -0.97
C ARG A 34 0.68 -8.61 -0.77
N ILE A 35 0.09 -9.36 -1.70
CA ILE A 35 -1.31 -9.79 -1.63
C ILE A 35 -1.61 -10.43 -0.26
N GLY A 36 -2.71 -9.99 0.36
CA GLY A 36 -3.16 -10.45 1.68
C GLY A 36 -2.55 -9.69 2.86
N SER A 37 -1.53 -8.85 2.67
CA SER A 37 -1.01 -8.00 3.75
C SER A 37 -1.99 -6.90 4.12
N ARG A 38 -2.15 -6.65 5.41
CA ARG A 38 -2.89 -5.50 5.94
C ARG A 38 -1.99 -4.29 6.08
N LEU A 39 -2.48 -3.14 5.63
CA LEU A 39 -1.82 -1.85 5.77
C LEU A 39 -2.74 -0.81 6.43
N ARG A 40 -2.10 0.22 7.00
CA ARG A 40 -2.75 1.45 7.45
C ARG A 40 -2.14 2.64 6.74
N VAL A 41 -2.96 3.56 6.25
CA VAL A 41 -2.48 4.85 5.74
C VAL A 41 -2.17 5.76 6.91
N LEU A 42 -0.90 6.10 7.08
CA LEU A 42 -0.42 7.09 8.05
C LEU A 42 -0.50 8.51 7.49
N GLN A 43 -0.32 8.66 6.17
CA GLN A 43 -0.46 9.92 5.44
C GLN A 43 -0.84 9.63 3.99
N GLY A 44 -1.96 10.16 3.52
CA GLY A 44 -2.33 10.13 2.10
C GLY A 44 -1.56 11.16 1.25
N GLY A 45 -1.61 11.03 -0.08
CA GLY A 45 -0.96 11.96 -1.02
C GLY A 45 0.46 11.52 -1.43
N SER A 46 1.30 12.48 -1.81
CA SER A 46 2.70 12.24 -2.19
C SER A 46 3.64 13.07 -1.29
N PRO A 47 4.43 12.43 -0.39
CA PRO A 47 4.54 10.98 -0.20
C PRO A 47 3.30 10.37 0.49
N CYS A 48 2.98 9.14 0.10
CA CYS A 48 2.05 8.29 0.82
C CYS A 48 2.83 7.51 1.89
N LEU A 49 2.47 7.68 3.16
CA LEU A 49 3.07 6.95 4.27
C LEU A 49 2.15 5.81 4.68
N LEU A 50 2.68 4.60 4.70
CA LEU A 50 1.97 3.39 5.06
C LEU A 50 2.62 2.74 6.28
N GLN A 51 1.81 2.07 7.09
CA GLN A 51 2.26 1.08 8.07
C GLN A 51 1.84 -0.31 7.60
N ILE A 52 2.76 -1.25 7.57
CA ILE A 52 2.53 -2.67 7.29
C ILE A 52 3.24 -3.47 8.39
N GLY A 53 2.47 -4.13 9.26
CA GLY A 53 3.01 -4.68 10.51
C GLY A 53 3.74 -3.59 11.33
N ASP A 54 5.00 -3.86 11.66
CA ASP A 54 5.88 -2.92 12.38
C ASP A 54 6.68 -2.00 11.46
N CYS A 55 6.62 -2.21 10.14
CA CYS A 55 7.34 -1.41 9.16
C CYS A 55 6.54 -0.17 8.75
N ARG A 56 7.26 0.95 8.56
CA ARG A 56 6.72 2.17 7.95
C ARG A 56 7.37 2.38 6.60
N LEU A 57 6.55 2.53 5.56
CA LEU A 57 6.98 2.71 4.18
C LEU A 57 6.55 4.08 3.68
N SER A 58 7.47 4.77 3.00
CA SER A 58 7.17 6.00 2.26
C SER A 58 7.18 5.70 0.76
N LEU A 59 6.02 5.84 0.13
CA LEU A 59 5.85 5.74 -1.31
C LEU A 59 5.79 7.17 -1.88
N ARG A 60 6.66 7.49 -2.84
CA ARG A 60 6.64 8.77 -3.58
C ARG A 60 6.14 8.50 -4.99
N GLY A 61 5.36 9.44 -5.52
CA GLY A 61 4.82 9.33 -6.88
C GLY A 61 5.93 9.39 -7.92
N ASP A 62 6.17 8.25 -8.59
CA ASP A 62 6.19 8.07 -10.04
C ASP A 62 6.18 6.55 -10.38
N PHE A 63 4.97 6.00 -10.28
CA PHE A 63 4.35 4.79 -10.85
C PHE A 63 5.17 3.69 -11.55
N THR A 64 6.12 3.05 -10.88
CA THR A 64 6.56 1.70 -11.31
C THR A 64 5.71 0.57 -10.75
N ALA A 65 4.96 0.81 -9.67
CA ALA A 65 4.07 -0.17 -9.06
C ALA A 65 2.66 0.39 -8.83
N GLN A 66 1.65 -0.42 -9.17
CA GLN A 66 0.23 -0.18 -8.95
C GLN A 66 -0.25 -1.12 -7.86
N ILE A 67 -0.73 -0.56 -6.74
CA ILE A 67 -1.21 -1.33 -5.59
C ILE A 67 -2.73 -1.19 -5.53
N LEU A 68 -3.43 -2.30 -5.67
CA LEU A 68 -4.88 -2.38 -5.46
C LEU A 68 -5.16 -2.92 -4.06
N VAL A 69 -6.17 -2.35 -3.41
CA VAL A 69 -6.52 -2.67 -2.02
C VAL A 69 -8.02 -2.88 -1.84
N ARG A 70 -8.39 -3.57 -0.76
CA ARG A 70 -9.75 -3.67 -0.24
C ARG A 70 -9.82 -2.89 1.08
N PRO A 71 -10.52 -1.74 1.14
CA PRO A 71 -10.70 -1.02 2.39
C PRO A 71 -11.32 -1.91 3.47
N VAL A 72 -10.82 -1.79 4.69
CA VAL A 72 -11.36 -2.45 5.87
C VAL A 72 -12.16 -1.40 6.65
N ILE A 73 -13.40 -1.72 6.99
CA ILE A 73 -14.19 -0.90 7.91
C ILE A 73 -13.56 -1.07 9.29
N ALA A 74 -13.00 0.01 9.85
CA ALA A 74 -12.57 0.01 11.23
C ALA A 74 -13.83 -0.04 12.12
N GLU A 75 -13.91 -1.04 12.99
CA GLU A 75 -14.92 -1.13 14.06
C GLU A 75 -14.75 0.00 15.08
#